data_AF-C6DH57-F1
#
_entry.id   AF-C6DH57-F1
#
_cell.length_a   1.000
_cell.length_b   1.000
_cell.length_c   1.000
_cell.angle_alpha   90.00
_cell.angle_beta   90.00
_cell.angle_gamma   90.00
#
_symmetry.space_group_name_H-M   'P 1'
#
loop_
_entity.id
_entity.type
_entity.pdbx_description
1 polymer ?
#
loop_
_entity_poly.entity_id
_entity_poly.type
_entity_poly.pdbx_seq_one_letter_code
_entity_poly.pdbx_strand_id
1 'polypeptide(L)'
;MKRKITWRNKQHLTRLLGMAVQWDLPLSSVVNFSTDSAESKNAQRLARRGELLPDWTRAEPWDGGEFLLPFAGPSGKIYRYRIVSHRDDY
;
A
#
# COMPACT_ATOMS: atom_id res chain seq x y z
N MET A 1 6.83 -29.21 3.20
CA MET A 1 6.58 -27.75 3.04
C MET A 1 7.37 -27.09 1.90
N LYS A 2 8.68 -27.30 1.76
CA LYS A 2 9.53 -26.61 0.75
C LYS A 2 8.97 -26.66 -0.69
N ARG A 3 8.55 -27.84 -1.17
CA ARG A 3 7.99 -28.01 -2.53
C ARG A 3 6.77 -27.14 -2.83
N LYS A 4 5.86 -26.97 -1.86
CA LYS A 4 4.64 -26.16 -2.02
C LYS A 4 4.96 -24.68 -2.16
N ILE A 5 5.92 -24.19 -1.38
CA ILE A 5 6.39 -22.80 -1.45
C ILE A 5 7.10 -22.57 -2.79
N THR A 6 8.00 -23.48 -3.19
CA THR A 6 8.70 -23.40 -4.48
C THR A 6 7.72 -23.35 -5.65
N TRP A 7 6.70 -24.21 -5.66
CA TRP A 7 5.70 -24.24 -6.72
C TRP A 7 4.90 -22.93 -6.80
N ARG A 8 4.44 -22.42 -5.64
CA ARG A 8 3.73 -21.14 -5.57
C ARG A 8 4.58 -19.97 -6.05
N ASN A 9 5.85 -19.91 -5.63
CA ASN A 9 6.77 -18.86 -6.05
C ASN A 9 7.02 -18.92 -7.56
N LYS A 10 7.23 -20.12 -8.12
CA LYS A 10 7.38 -20.32 -9.57
C LYS A 10 6.16 -19.82 -10.33
N GLN A 11 4.96 -20.21 -9.90
CA GLN A 11 3.71 -19.76 -10.54
C GLN A 11 3.55 -18.24 -10.49
N HIS A 12 3.88 -17.62 -9.35
CA HIS A 12 3.80 -16.18 -9.19
C HIS A 12 4.79 -15.44 -10.11
N LEU A 13 6.07 -15.86 -10.13
CA LEU A 13 7.08 -15.26 -11.00
C LEU A 13 6.74 -15.43 -12.49
N THR A 14 6.23 -16.59 -12.89
CA THR A 14 5.77 -16.81 -14.27
C THR A 14 4.64 -15.85 -14.66
N ARG A 15 3.71 -15.56 -13.74
CA ARG A 15 2.65 -14.57 -13.98
C ARG A 15 3.21 -13.17 -14.15
N LEU A 16 4.14 -12.74 -13.29
CA LEU A 16 4.76 -11.42 -13.39
C LEU A 16 5.56 -11.26 -14.70
N LEU A 17 6.27 -12.32 -15.11
CA LEU A 17 6.97 -12.33 -16.40
C LEU A 17 5.99 -12.20 -17.58
N GLY A 18 4.87 -12.92 -17.55
CA GLY A 18 3.83 -12.80 -18.58
C GLY A 18 3.24 -11.39 -18.66
N MET A 19 3.02 -10.73 -17.53
CA MET A 19 2.58 -9.33 -17.48
C MET A 19 3.63 -8.38 -18.04
N ALA A 20 4.92 -8.57 -17.71
CA ALA A 20 6.02 -7.76 -18.24
C ALA A 20 6.08 -7.81 -19.77
N VAL A 21 5.94 -9.01 -20.35
CA VAL A 21 5.87 -9.19 -21.80
C VAL A 21 4.61 -8.56 -22.38
N GLN A 22 3.44 -8.76 -21.76
CA GLN A 22 2.16 -8.24 -22.27
C GLN A 22 2.09 -6.71 -22.25
N TRP A 23 2.67 -6.09 -21.22
CA TRP A 23 2.62 -4.64 -21.02
C TRP A 23 3.83 -3.92 -21.62
N ASP A 24 4.78 -4.65 -22.19
CA ASP A 24 6.05 -4.13 -22.70
C ASP A 24 6.79 -3.25 -21.66
N LEU A 25 6.88 -3.77 -20.43
CA LEU A 25 7.51 -3.09 -19.30
C LEU A 25 8.64 -3.93 -18.70
N PRO A 26 9.66 -3.30 -18.10
CA PRO A 26 10.67 -4.00 -17.32
C PRO A 26 10.01 -4.85 -16.22
N LEU A 27 10.56 -6.05 -15.98
CA LEU A 27 10.06 -6.93 -14.91
C LEU A 27 10.07 -6.23 -13.54
N SER A 28 11.06 -5.37 -13.28
CA SER A 28 11.14 -4.55 -12.07
C SER A 28 9.92 -3.66 -11.88
N SER A 29 9.42 -3.02 -12.94
CA SER A 29 8.21 -2.19 -12.89
C SER A 29 6.98 -3.01 -12.53
N VAL A 30 6.82 -4.20 -13.11
CA VAL A 30 5.69 -5.10 -12.81
C VAL A 30 5.76 -5.67 -11.40
N VAL A 31 6.97 -6.00 -10.91
CA VAL A 31 7.19 -6.42 -9.53
C VAL A 31 6.84 -5.30 -8.54
N ASN A 32 7.27 -4.07 -8.81
CA ASN A 32 6.95 -2.90 -8.00
C ASN A 32 5.43 -2.66 -7.97
N PHE A 33 4.78 -2.66 -9.14
CA PHE A 33 3.32 -2.53 -9.23
C PHE A 33 2.58 -3.63 -8.45
N SER A 34 3.03 -4.88 -8.54
CA SER A 34 2.45 -5.99 -7.76
C SER A 34 2.62 -5.78 -6.26
N THR A 35 3.76 -5.25 -5.84
CA THR A 35 4.04 -4.90 -4.44
C THR A 35 3.12 -3.79 -3.97
N ASP A 36 3.04 -2.68 -4.72
CA ASP A 36 2.16 -1.54 -4.41
C ASP A 36 0.68 -1.96 -4.35
N SER A 37 0.26 -2.84 -5.25
CA SER A 37 -1.10 -3.42 -5.24
C SER A 37 -1.35 -4.26 -3.98
N ALA A 38 -0.37 -5.05 -3.54
CA ALA A 38 -0.48 -5.84 -2.32
C ALA A 38 -0.53 -4.93 -1.08
N GLU A 39 0.28 -3.88 -1.04
CA GLU A 39 0.25 -2.88 0.03
C GLU A 39 -1.09 -2.16 0.09
N SER A 40 -1.62 -1.73 -1.06
CA SER A 40 -2.93 -1.10 -1.18
C SER A 40 -4.06 -2.00 -0.68
N LYS A 41 -4.04 -3.30 -1.03
CA LYS A 41 -5.01 -4.29 -0.52
C LYS A 41 -4.91 -4.48 0.98
N ASN A 42 -3.68 -4.48 1.53
CA ASN A 42 -3.48 -4.56 2.96
C ASN A 42 -4.01 -3.31 3.67
N ALA A 43 -3.74 -2.12 3.15
CA ALA A 43 -4.28 -0.84 3.65
C ALA A 43 -5.81 -0.87 3.67
N GLN A 44 -6.45 -1.30 2.58
CA GLN A 44 -7.91 -1.44 2.51
C GLN A 44 -8.46 -2.45 3.51
N ARG A 45 -7.73 -3.54 3.79
CA ARG A 45 -8.12 -4.53 4.79
C ARG A 45 -8.05 -3.94 6.19
N LEU A 46 -6.97 -3.23 6.54
CA LEU A 46 -6.81 -2.57 7.83
C LEU A 46 -7.86 -1.47 8.03
N ALA A 47 -8.11 -0.65 7.01
CA ALA A 47 -9.13 0.39 7.04
C ALA A 47 -10.53 -0.20 7.31
N ARG A 48 -10.89 -1.31 6.64
CA ARG A 48 -12.17 -2.01 6.89
C ARG A 48 -12.30 -2.57 8.31
N ARG A 49 -11.19 -2.80 9.00
CA ARG A 49 -11.17 -3.27 10.39
C ARG A 49 -11.12 -2.13 11.41
N GLY A 50 -11.03 -0.87 10.96
CA GLY A 50 -10.77 0.27 11.84
C GLY A 50 -9.37 0.27 12.45
N GLU A 51 -8.44 -0.51 11.91
CA GLU A 51 -7.05 -0.61 12.40
C GLU A 51 -6.12 0.43 11.77
N LEU A 52 -6.62 1.20 10.78
CA LEU A 52 -5.89 2.30 10.19
C LEU A 52 -6.32 3.59 10.90
N LEU A 53 -5.48 4.08 11.81
CA LEU A 53 -5.79 5.23 12.64
C LEU A 53 -5.02 6.47 12.17
N PRO A 54 -5.62 7.66 12.26
CA PRO A 54 -4.94 8.90 11.95
C PRO A 54 -3.83 9.17 12.97
N ASP A 55 -2.67 9.57 12.49
CA ASP A 55 -1.52 9.92 13.31
C ASP A 55 -1.27 11.43 13.28
N TRP A 56 -1.94 12.13 14.19
CA TRP A 56 -1.81 13.58 14.36
C TRP A 56 -0.42 14.01 14.82
N THR A 57 0.40 13.11 15.39
CA THR A 57 1.76 13.45 15.81
C THR A 57 2.70 13.62 14.63
N ARG A 58 2.32 13.08 13.47
CA ARG A 58 3.05 13.15 12.20
C ARG A 58 2.28 13.91 11.12
N ALA A 59 1.23 14.65 11.50
CA ALA A 59 0.50 15.49 10.55
C ALA A 59 1.40 16.66 10.10
N GLU A 60 1.45 16.90 8.79
CA GLU A 60 2.24 17.97 8.21
C GLU A 60 1.32 19.07 7.68
N PRO A 61 1.68 20.36 7.82
CA PRO A 61 0.94 21.43 7.17
C PRO A 61 0.86 21.20 5.66
N TRP A 62 -0.32 21.44 5.11
CA TRP A 62 -0.58 21.48 3.68
C TRP A 62 -1.01 22.89 3.27
N ASP A 63 -1.07 23.14 1.97
CA ASP A 63 -1.42 24.45 1.43
C ASP A 63 -2.81 24.91 1.93
N GLY A 64 -3.00 26.23 2.05
CA GLY A 64 -4.29 26.81 2.43
C GLY A 64 -4.73 26.60 3.88
N GLY A 65 -3.82 26.20 4.78
CA GLY A 65 -4.14 25.95 6.20
C GLY A 65 -4.71 24.54 6.46
N GLU A 66 -4.60 23.65 5.49
CA GLU A 66 -4.94 22.24 5.62
C GLU A 66 -3.78 21.44 6.23
N PHE A 67 -4.00 20.15 6.47
CA PHE A 67 -3.01 19.22 6.97
C PHE A 67 -3.00 17.95 6.12
N LEU A 68 -1.80 17.49 5.78
CA LEU A 68 -1.57 16.16 5.24
C LEU A 68 -1.52 15.17 6.43
N LEU A 69 -2.62 14.47 6.67
CA LEU A 69 -2.78 13.56 7.80
C LEU A 69 -2.45 12.11 7.41
N PRO A 70 -1.37 11.52 7.96
CA PRO A 70 -1.06 10.11 7.77
C PRO A 70 -2.03 9.21 8.53
N PHE A 71 -2.34 8.06 7.93
CA PHE A 71 -3.01 6.95 8.60
C PHE A 71 -2.05 5.79 8.77
N ALA A 72 -1.78 5.45 10.03
CA ALA A 72 -0.89 4.39 10.41
C ALA A 72 -1.67 3.12 10.80
N GLY A 73 -1.11 1.96 10.45
CA GLY A 73 -1.57 0.69 10.98
C GLY A 73 -0.98 0.41 12.38
N PRO A 74 -1.32 -0.73 13.00
CA PRO A 74 -0.87 -1.08 14.36
C PRO A 74 0.66 -1.14 14.55
N SER A 75 1.41 -1.37 13.46
CA SER A 75 2.87 -1.39 13.48
C SER A 75 3.51 -0.01 13.37
N GLY A 76 2.72 1.07 13.30
CA GLY A 76 3.21 2.44 13.05
C GLY A 76 3.61 2.72 11.59
N LYS A 77 3.42 1.77 10.67
CA LYS A 77 3.62 1.98 9.22
C LYS A 77 2.48 2.85 8.68
N ILE A 78 2.83 3.90 7.94
CA ILE A 78 1.89 4.75 7.23
C ILE A 78 1.44 4.05 5.94
N TYR A 79 0.13 3.99 5.71
CA TYR A 79 -0.45 3.32 4.54
C TYR A 79 -1.16 4.27 3.58
N ARG A 80 -1.65 5.41 4.07
CA ARG A 80 -2.25 6.46 3.23
C ARG A 80 -2.14 7.80 3.92
N TYR A 81 -2.29 8.85 3.13
CA TYR A 81 -2.47 10.22 3.60
C TYR A 81 -3.85 10.71 3.18
N ARG A 82 -4.41 11.64 3.93
CA ARG A 82 -5.60 12.41 3.56
C ARG A 82 -5.34 13.88 3.87
N ILE A 83 -5.76 14.76 2.98
CA ILE A 83 -5.78 16.19 3.24
C ILE A 83 -7.04 16.49 4.05
N VAL A 84 -6.88 17.18 5.18
CA VAL A 84 -7.97 17.57 6.08
C VAL A 84 -7.80 19.02 6.52
N SER A 85 -8.90 19.73 6.76
CA SER A 85 -8.85 21.11 7.27
C SER A 85 -8.92 21.12 8.80
N HIS A 86 -9.66 20.18 9.37
CA HIS A 86 -9.88 20.04 10.80
C HIS A 86 -9.73 18.60 11.29
N ARG A 87 -9.63 18.47 12.61
CA ARG A 87 -9.50 17.18 13.28
C ARG A 87 -10.75 16.30 13.22
N ASP A 88 -11.89 16.86 12.84
CA ASP A 88 -13.14 16.09 12.78
C ASP A 88 -13.49 15.64 11.35
N ASP A 89 -12.64 15.95 10.36
CA ASP A 89 -12.93 15.75 8.93
C ASP A 89 -12.62 14.32 8.41
N TYR A 90 -12.24 13.37 9.28
CA TYR A 90 -11.68 12.08 8.83
C TYR A 90 -12.45 10.81 9.19
#